data_AF-A0A815TNT8-F1
#
_entry.id   AF-A0A815TNT8-F1
#
_cell.length_a   1.000
_cell.length_b   1.000
_cell.length_c   1.000
_cell.angle_alpha   90.00
_cell.angle_beta   90.00
_cell.angle_gamma   90.00
#
_symmetry.space_group_name_H-M   'P 1'
#
loop_
_entity.id
_entity.type
_entity.pdbx_description
1 polymer ?
#
loop_
_entity_poly.entity_id
_entity_poly.type
_entity_poly.pdbx_seq_one_letter_code
_entity_poly.pdbx_strand_id
1 'polypeptide(L)' 'EKLHGIGPNIITEIMVDKWYKYNSGSKRFTNIPIKHFSIQCDAVVIYNDFWQKKLHMNKLH' A
#
# COMPACT_ATOMS: atom_id res chain seq x y z
N GLU A 1 3.02 -3.76 -10.37
CA GLU A 1 1.82 -4.38 -10.98
C GLU A 1 1.14 -5.27 -9.95
N LYS A 2 -0.18 -5.39 -9.97
CA LYS A 2 -0.94 -6.25 -9.06
C LYS A 2 -1.13 -7.63 -9.66
N LEU A 3 -0.64 -8.66 -8.98
CA LEU A 3 -0.81 -10.05 -9.40
C LEU A 3 -2.18 -10.62 -9.00
N HIS A 4 -2.63 -10.36 -7.78
CA HIS A 4 -3.88 -10.90 -7.24
C HIS A 4 -4.52 -9.91 -6.24
N GLY A 5 -5.79 -10.13 -5.91
CA GLY A 5 -6.53 -9.37 -4.88
C GLY A 5 -7.21 -8.09 -5.37
N ILE A 6 -7.81 -7.36 -4.42
CA ILE A 6 -8.56 -6.13 -4.66
C ILE A 6 -7.71 -4.93 -4.23
N GLY A 7 -7.62 -3.91 -5.09
CA GLY A 7 -6.82 -2.72 -4.86
C GLY A 7 -6.27 -2.12 -6.16
N PRO A 8 -5.48 -1.03 -6.05
CA PRO A 8 -4.82 -0.38 -7.19
C PRO A 8 -3.91 -1.33 -7.97
N ASN A 9 -3.81 -1.14 -9.29
CA ASN A 9 -2.92 -1.94 -10.14
C ASN A 9 -1.43 -1.59 -9.95
N ILE A 10 -1.16 -0.34 -9.58
CA ILE A 10 0.18 0.18 -9.30
C ILE A 10 0.11 0.96 -8.00
N ILE A 11 1.09 0.74 -7.12
CA ILE A 11 1.28 1.48 -5.87
C ILE A 11 2.60 2.25 -6.00
N THR A 12 2.58 3.54 -5.70
CA THR A 12 3.75 4.42 -5.66
C THR A 12 4.06 4.83 -4.22
N GLU A 13 5.26 5.35 -3.95
CA GLU A 13 5.70 5.70 -2.60
C GLU A 13 4.78 6.74 -1.93
N ILE A 14 4.24 7.68 -2.70
CA ILE A 14 3.28 8.69 -2.21
C ILE A 14 1.97 8.09 -1.68
N MET A 15 1.64 6.86 -2.09
CA MET A 15 0.45 6.16 -1.64
C MET A 15 0.66 5.44 -0.30
N VAL A 16 1.91 5.23 0.13
CA VAL A 16 2.26 4.42 1.30
C VAL A 16 2.24 5.26 2.58
N ASP A 17 1.45 4.82 3.56
CA ASP A 17 1.42 5.36 4.93
C ASP A 17 2.52 4.73 5.78
N LYS A 18 2.62 3.40 5.75
CA LYS A 18 3.52 2.64 6.64
C LYS A 18 4.23 1.50 5.92
N TRP A 19 5.45 1.26 6.38
CA TRP A 19 6.35 0.23 5.90
C TRP A 19 6.57 -0.81 6.99
N TYR A 20 6.61 -2.08 6.61
CA TYR A 20 6.72 -3.19 7.56
C TYR A 20 7.73 -4.23 7.09
N LYS A 21 8.44 -4.79 8.07
CA LYS A 21 9.25 -6.00 7.92
C LYS A 21 8.60 -7.15 8.68
N TYR A 22 8.60 -8.32 8.08
CA TYR A 22 8.12 -9.55 8.69
C TYR A 22 9.25 -10.25 9.45
N ASN A 23 9.07 -10.45 10.75
CA ASN A 23 9.95 -11.29 11.55
C ASN A 23 9.37 -12.71 11.58
N SER A 24 10.11 -13.66 10.98
CA SER A 24 9.70 -15.06 10.89
C SER A 24 9.66 -15.77 12.24
N GLY A 25 10.59 -15.45 13.16
CA GLY A 25 10.66 -16.04 14.49
C GLY A 25 9.43 -15.68 15.32
N SER A 26 9.07 -14.39 15.36
CA SER A 26 7.88 -13.94 16.09
C SER A 26 6.58 -13.99 15.28
N LYS A 27 6.65 -14.38 13.99
CA LYS A 27 5.53 -14.39 13.04
C LYS A 27 4.74 -13.08 13.02
N ARG A 28 5.44 -11.95 13.04
CA ARG A 28 4.83 -10.63 13.24
C ARG A 28 5.46 -9.57 12.33
N PHE A 29 4.61 -8.65 11.88
CA PHE A 29 5.03 -7.43 11.21
C PHE A 29 5.44 -6.35 12.21
N THR A 30 6.59 -5.72 11.96
CA THR A 30 7.08 -4.57 12.72
C THR A 30 7.26 -3.39 11.79
N ASN A 31 6.80 -2.21 12.22
CA ASN A 31 6.98 -0.99 11.43
C ASN A 31 8.46 -0.62 11.36
N ILE A 32 8.91 -0.17 10.19
CA ILE A 32 10.29 0.25 9.95
C ILE A 32 10.34 1.72 9.52
N PRO A 33 11.33 2.51 9.97
CA PRO A 33 11.42 3.94 9.71
C PRO A 33 12.06 4.23 8.33
N ILE A 34 11.47 3.67 7.27
CA ILE A 34 11.85 3.97 5.88
C ILE A 34 10.72 4.69 5.15
N LYS A 35 11.04 5.35 4.04
CA LYS A 35 10.07 6.08 3.20
C LYS A 35 10.09 5.67 1.74
N HIS A 36 11.01 4.76 1.37
CA HIS A 36 11.26 4.35 0.00
C HIS A 36 11.18 2.83 -0.13
N PHE A 37 10.87 2.35 -1.32
CA PHE A 37 10.91 0.91 -1.59
C PHE A 37 12.34 0.37 -1.40
N SER A 38 12.46 -0.69 -0.60
CA SER A 38 13.73 -1.35 -0.29
C SER A 38 13.51 -2.85 -0.14
N ILE A 39 14.54 -3.64 -0.43
CA ILE A 39 14.55 -5.11 -0.29
C ILE A 39 14.25 -5.55 1.16
N GLN A 40 14.46 -4.67 2.15
CA GLN A 40 14.17 -4.95 3.56
C GLN A 40 12.68 -4.87 3.94
N CYS A 41 11.82 -4.40 3.03
CA CYS A 41 10.39 -4.23 3.27
C CYS A 41 9.59 -5.43 2.73
N ASP A 42 8.74 -6.00 3.57
CA ASP A 42 7.90 -7.14 3.22
C ASP A 42 6.43 -6.76 3.01
N ALA A 43 5.98 -5.66 3.62
CA ALA A 43 4.59 -5.21 3.49
C ALA A 43 4.47 -3.68 3.62
N VAL A 44 3.44 -3.13 2.99
CA VAL A 44 3.09 -1.71 3.06
C VAL A 44 1.60 -1.54 3.36
N VAL A 45 1.25 -0.44 4.01
CA VAL A 45 -0.14 0.02 4.15
C VAL A 45 -0.27 1.29 3.32
N ILE A 46 -1.28 1.36 2.45
CA ILE A 46 -1.57 2.57 1.66
C ILE A 46 -2.61 3.45 2.36
N TYR A 47 -2.57 4.76 2.11
CA TYR A 47 -3.56 5.69 2.66
C TYR A 47 -4.99 5.34 2.22
N ASN A 48 -5.95 5.60 3.12
CA ASN A 48 -7.37 5.28 2.88
C ASN A 48 -7.95 6.00 1.65
N ASP A 49 -7.46 7.20 1.34
CA ASP A 49 -7.89 8.00 0.20
C ASP A 49 -7.70 7.27 -1.15
N PHE A 50 -6.70 6.39 -1.24
CA PHE A 50 -6.44 5.58 -2.43
C PHE A 50 -7.30 4.31 -2.52
N TRP A 51 -8.06 3.99 -1.48
CA TRP A 51 -9.07 2.91 -1.50
C TRP A 51 -10.45 3.41 -1.93
N GLN A 52 -10.74 4.69 -1.70
CA GLN A 52 -12.01 5.28 -2.10
C GLN A 52 -12.09 5.36 -3.62
N LYS A 53 -13.06 4.66 -4.22
CA LYS A 53 -13.43 4.94 -5.61
C LYS A 53 -13.90 6.38 -5.65
N LYS A 54 -13.20 7.25 -6.35
CA LYS A 54 -13.78 8.52 -6.78
C LYS A 54 -15.00 8.14 -7.61
N LEU A 55 -16.19 8.24 -7.03
CA LEU A 55 -17.43 8.09 -7.78
C LEU A 55 -17.32 9.13 -8.87
N HIS A 56 -17.07 8.65 -10.09
CA HIS A 56 -17.08 9.49 -11.27
C HIS A 56 -18.55 9.91 -11.41
N MET A 57 -18.90 11.02 -10.78
CA MET A 57 -20.07 11.80 -11.14
C MET A 57 -19.78 12.29 -12.54
N ASN A 58 -20.01 11.41 -13.53
CA ASN A 58 -20.30 11.79 -14.89
C ASN A 58 -21.51 12.70 -14.77
N LYS A 59 -21.25 14.01 -14.60
CA LYS A 59 -22.23 15.03 -14.92
C LYS A 59 -22.65 14.74 -16.35
N LEU A 60 -23.91 14.32 -16.47
CA LEU A 60 -24.68 14.42 -17.69
C LEU A 60 -24.34 15.77 -18.34
N HIS A 61 -23.69 15.70 -19.50
CA HIS A 61 -23.65 16.74 -20.51
C HIS A 61 -23.94 16.06 -21.85
#